data_AF-A0A1D8IT23-F1
#
_entry.id   AF-A0A1D8IT23-F1
#
_cell.length_a   1.000
_cell.length_b   1.000
_cell.length_c   1.000
_cell.angle_alpha   90.00
_cell.angle_beta   90.00
_cell.angle_gamma   90.00
#
_symmetry.space_group_name_H-M   'P 1'
#
loop_
_entity.id
_entity.type
_entity.pdbx_description
1 polymer ?
#
loop_
_entity_poly.entity_id
_entity_poly.type
_entity_poly.pdbx_seq_one_letter_code
_entity_poly.pdbx_strand_id
1 'polypeptide(L)'
;MKHADAAMLDSLQQVAFNYFPKASNPRNGLVADTTRQGSPASIAVVGFALSSYPVAVEHGWIERDVAVQACLSSMRFFWHSDQSGSPEATGYQGFYFHFLDMETGVRVWQSELSLIDTALLIAGMLTAATYFDASTPAELELRELAERLYLRVDWRWAQYQGETVAQGWKPECGFLHYGWEGYSEAILLYVLGLGSPTHPFTAASFEAWTVTYQWENLYGYDFLYAGPLFIHQFSHVWIDFRGIRDRFMREKRSDYFENSRRATYVQREYAIRNPHTFMGYADDCWGLSAGEGPSAEPRLIRGQQQRFFGYAARGVPYGPDDGTIAGTSIMASLAFAPEIVLPAMRNLYHVDTPHEGVALHASGINASFNAAGDACWISEGEFGLDQGMTVLMIENYRSGLLWQLGRQSKILQTGLRRAGFKGGWL
;
A
#
# COMPACT_ATOMS: atom_id res chain seq x y z
N MET A 1 -0.70 -25.04 -8.50
CA MET A 1 -1.76 -24.50 -7.63
C MET A 1 -2.82 -25.58 -7.49
N LYS A 2 -3.28 -25.91 -6.28
CA LYS A 2 -4.40 -26.85 -6.12
C LYS A 2 -5.69 -26.16 -6.60
N HIS A 3 -6.67 -26.92 -7.10
CA HIS A 3 -7.95 -26.35 -7.54
C HIS A 3 -8.63 -25.52 -6.44
N ALA A 4 -8.53 -25.96 -5.18
CA ALA A 4 -9.08 -25.23 -4.03
C ALA A 4 -8.37 -23.88 -3.79
N ASP A 5 -7.06 -23.78 -4.04
CA ASP A 5 -6.33 -22.52 -3.88
C ASP A 5 -6.80 -21.49 -4.92
N ALA A 6 -7.07 -21.91 -6.16
CA ALA A 6 -7.57 -21.02 -7.21
C ALA A 6 -8.93 -20.42 -6.85
N ALA A 7 -9.88 -21.26 -6.43
CA ALA A 7 -11.21 -20.81 -6.02
C ALA A 7 -11.17 -19.88 -4.79
N MET A 8 -10.30 -20.17 -3.81
CA MET A 8 -10.07 -19.29 -2.66
C MET A 8 -9.55 -17.92 -3.10
N LEU A 9 -8.55 -17.89 -4.01
CA LEU A 9 -8.01 -16.63 -4.52
C LEU A 9 -9.04 -15.83 -5.33
N ASP A 10 -9.86 -16.49 -6.17
CA ASP A 10 -10.96 -15.83 -6.90
C ASP A 10 -11.93 -15.14 -5.94
N SER A 11 -12.37 -15.87 -4.91
CA SER A 11 -13.30 -15.36 -3.90
C SER A 11 -12.72 -14.17 -3.15
N LEU A 12 -11.52 -14.31 -2.58
CA LEU A 12 -10.85 -13.25 -1.82
C LEU A 12 -10.61 -12.01 -2.69
N GLN A 13 -10.15 -12.18 -3.92
CA GLN A 13 -9.86 -11.05 -4.81
C GLN A 13 -11.14 -10.27 -5.17
N GLN A 14 -12.23 -10.98 -5.48
CA GLN A 14 -13.51 -10.34 -5.80
C GLN A 14 -14.16 -9.68 -4.57
N VAL A 15 -14.11 -10.31 -3.40
CA VAL A 15 -14.62 -9.74 -2.14
C VAL A 15 -13.87 -8.46 -1.80
N ALA A 16 -12.53 -8.45 -1.88
CA ALA A 16 -11.74 -7.25 -1.68
C ALA A 16 -12.12 -6.14 -2.68
N PHE A 17 -12.30 -6.47 -3.96
CA PHE A 17 -12.72 -5.47 -4.95
C PHE A 17 -14.08 -4.84 -4.61
N ASN A 18 -15.02 -5.61 -4.08
CA ASN A 18 -16.36 -5.13 -3.73
C ASN A 18 -16.36 -4.04 -2.64
N TYR A 19 -15.25 -3.82 -1.94
CA TYR A 19 -15.04 -2.66 -1.08
C TYR A 19 -15.23 -1.35 -1.85
N PHE A 20 -14.56 -1.20 -2.99
CA PHE A 20 -14.48 0.07 -3.71
C PHE A 20 -15.83 0.61 -4.18
N PRO A 21 -16.67 -0.13 -4.91
CA PRO A 21 -17.98 0.39 -5.32
C PRO A 21 -18.91 0.69 -4.14
N LYS A 22 -18.75 0.02 -2.99
CA LYS A 22 -19.55 0.27 -1.77
C LYS A 22 -19.06 1.49 -0.99
N ALA A 23 -17.74 1.73 -0.97
CA ALA A 23 -17.09 2.78 -0.20
C ALA A 23 -16.87 4.08 -1.01
N SER A 24 -17.20 4.09 -2.31
CA SER A 24 -17.02 5.25 -3.18
C SER A 24 -18.23 6.18 -3.16
N ASN A 25 -17.99 7.49 -3.11
CA ASN A 25 -18.99 8.49 -3.45
C ASN A 25 -19.05 8.63 -4.99
N PRO A 26 -20.16 8.24 -5.64
CA PRO A 26 -20.23 8.23 -7.10
C PRO A 26 -20.15 9.64 -7.73
N ARG A 27 -20.46 10.70 -6.95
CA ARG A 27 -20.50 12.08 -7.46
C ARG A 27 -19.12 12.70 -7.66
N ASN A 28 -18.16 12.35 -6.80
CA ASN A 28 -16.81 12.93 -6.81
C ASN A 28 -15.69 11.87 -6.86
N GLY A 29 -16.03 10.59 -6.81
CA GLY A 29 -15.08 9.48 -6.88
C GLY A 29 -14.14 9.38 -5.68
N LEU A 30 -14.42 10.07 -4.58
CA LEU A 30 -13.72 9.88 -3.31
C LEU A 30 -14.10 8.51 -2.71
N VAL A 31 -13.15 7.87 -2.03
CA VAL A 31 -13.33 6.53 -1.46
C VAL A 31 -13.02 6.58 0.02
N ALA A 32 -13.95 6.08 0.84
CA ALA A 32 -13.78 6.03 2.29
C ALA A 32 -12.55 5.20 2.68
N ASP A 33 -11.87 5.62 3.73
CA ASP A 33 -10.67 4.94 4.26
C ASP A 33 -11.02 3.56 4.84
N THR A 34 -12.17 3.46 5.49
CA THR A 34 -12.68 2.23 6.11
C THR A 34 -14.19 2.08 5.92
N THR A 35 -14.71 0.87 6.13
CA THR A 35 -16.17 0.62 6.18
C THR A 35 -16.86 1.15 7.45
N ARG A 36 -16.11 1.76 8.38
CA ARG A 36 -16.69 2.31 9.62
C ARG A 36 -17.57 3.52 9.33
N GLN A 37 -18.64 3.65 10.11
CA GLN A 37 -19.55 4.78 9.96
C GLN A 37 -18.82 6.11 10.19
N GLY A 38 -18.99 7.04 9.26
CA GLY A 38 -18.36 8.37 9.32
C GLY A 38 -16.87 8.39 8.94
N SER A 39 -16.35 7.31 8.34
CA SER A 39 -14.99 7.29 7.80
C SER A 39 -14.81 8.35 6.71
N PRO A 40 -13.74 9.17 6.77
CA PRO A 40 -13.44 10.13 5.72
C PRO A 40 -12.86 9.44 4.49
N ALA A 41 -12.72 10.17 3.39
CA ALA A 41 -11.98 9.72 2.24
C ALA A 41 -10.49 9.65 2.54
N SER A 42 -9.80 8.62 2.05
CA SER A 42 -8.33 8.57 2.00
C SER A 42 -7.87 8.68 0.55
N ILE A 43 -7.01 9.65 0.25
CA ILE A 43 -6.53 9.84 -1.13
C ILE A 43 -5.68 8.66 -1.62
N ALA A 44 -4.98 7.98 -0.72
CA ALA A 44 -4.25 6.76 -1.06
C ALA A 44 -5.21 5.65 -1.48
N VAL A 45 -6.30 5.47 -0.73
CA VAL A 45 -7.35 4.49 -1.07
C VAL A 45 -7.97 4.78 -2.44
N VAL A 46 -8.15 6.05 -2.81
CA VAL A 46 -8.57 6.41 -4.17
C VAL A 46 -7.55 5.91 -5.21
N GLY A 47 -6.25 6.08 -4.97
CA GLY A 47 -5.19 5.53 -5.84
C GLY A 47 -5.24 4.02 -6.01
N PHE A 48 -5.51 3.30 -4.93
CA PHE A 48 -5.71 1.84 -4.97
C PHE A 48 -6.99 1.44 -5.71
N ALA A 49 -8.09 2.18 -5.53
CA ALA A 49 -9.33 1.97 -6.26
C ALA A 49 -9.12 2.15 -7.78
N LEU A 50 -8.47 3.24 -8.19
CA LEU A 50 -8.16 3.53 -9.59
C LEU A 50 -7.27 2.44 -10.22
N SER A 51 -6.31 1.92 -9.46
CA SER A 51 -5.46 0.80 -9.90
C SER A 51 -6.23 -0.52 -10.01
N SER A 52 -7.32 -0.70 -9.25
CA SER A 52 -8.09 -1.93 -9.20
C SER A 52 -9.12 -2.04 -10.33
N TYR A 53 -9.50 -0.94 -10.95
CA TYR A 53 -10.46 -0.94 -12.06
C TYR A 53 -9.99 -1.71 -13.31
N PRO A 54 -8.73 -1.62 -13.76
CA PRO A 54 -8.19 -2.52 -14.80
C PRO A 54 -8.40 -4.00 -14.47
N VAL A 55 -8.08 -4.40 -13.23
CA VAL A 55 -8.28 -5.79 -12.76
C VAL A 55 -9.75 -6.18 -12.85
N ALA A 56 -10.64 -5.33 -12.36
CA ALA A 56 -12.07 -5.62 -12.36
C ALA A 56 -12.67 -5.75 -13.77
N VAL A 57 -12.13 -5.03 -14.76
CA VAL A 57 -12.52 -5.17 -16.17
C VAL A 57 -12.00 -6.50 -16.75
N GLU A 58 -10.73 -6.85 -16.51
CA GLU A 58 -10.14 -8.11 -16.99
C GLU A 58 -10.86 -9.35 -16.41
N HIS A 59 -11.36 -9.25 -15.18
CA HIS A 59 -12.15 -10.31 -14.54
C HIS A 59 -13.65 -10.23 -14.84
N GLY A 60 -14.12 -9.21 -15.57
CA GLY A 60 -15.54 -9.02 -15.89
C GLY A 60 -16.43 -8.71 -14.69
N TRP A 61 -15.88 -8.18 -13.59
CA TRP A 61 -16.66 -7.76 -12.41
C TRP A 61 -17.43 -6.46 -12.66
N ILE A 62 -16.88 -5.59 -13.52
CA ILE A 62 -17.53 -4.36 -13.99
C ILE A 62 -17.26 -4.15 -15.48
N GLU A 63 -18.18 -3.46 -16.15
CA GLU A 63 -18.00 -3.05 -17.54
C GLU A 63 -16.92 -1.97 -17.67
N ARG A 64 -16.20 -1.97 -18.80
CA ARG A 64 -15.12 -1.01 -19.09
C ARG A 64 -15.60 0.44 -18.99
N ASP A 65 -16.77 0.76 -19.57
CA ASP A 65 -17.30 2.12 -19.54
C ASP A 65 -17.64 2.58 -18.11
N VAL A 66 -18.12 1.67 -17.25
CA VAL A 66 -18.38 1.96 -15.84
C VAL A 66 -17.07 2.28 -15.11
N ALA A 67 -16.03 1.50 -15.37
CA ALA A 67 -14.69 1.72 -14.82
C ALA A 67 -14.09 3.07 -15.24
N VAL A 68 -14.22 3.43 -16.52
CA VAL A 68 -13.75 4.71 -17.06
C VAL A 68 -14.50 5.88 -16.41
N GLN A 69 -15.82 5.80 -16.25
CA GLN A 69 -16.58 6.86 -15.59
C GLN A 69 -16.23 7.01 -14.11
N ALA A 70 -15.97 5.92 -13.40
CA ALA A 70 -15.50 5.97 -12.01
C ALA A 70 -14.14 6.69 -11.92
N CYS A 71 -13.20 6.37 -12.81
CA CYS A 71 -11.91 7.06 -12.88
C CYS A 71 -12.06 8.56 -13.17
N LEU A 72 -12.90 8.92 -14.15
CA LEU A 72 -13.16 10.32 -14.51
C LEU A 72 -13.80 11.10 -13.38
N SER A 73 -14.70 10.49 -12.59
CA SER A 73 -15.31 11.13 -11.41
C SER A 73 -14.24 11.62 -10.43
N SER A 74 -13.33 10.72 -10.03
CA SER A 74 -12.21 11.05 -9.13
C SER A 74 -11.26 12.08 -9.74
N MET A 75 -10.82 11.88 -10.98
CA MET A 75 -9.84 12.77 -11.62
C MET A 75 -10.39 14.18 -11.86
N ARG A 76 -11.67 14.31 -12.25
CA ARG A 76 -12.33 15.62 -12.39
C ARG A 76 -12.44 16.32 -11.04
N PHE A 77 -12.78 15.61 -9.97
CA PHE A 77 -12.80 16.17 -8.62
C PHE A 77 -11.43 16.76 -8.25
N PHE A 78 -10.35 15.96 -8.33
CA PHE A 78 -9.00 16.43 -7.96
C PHE A 78 -8.47 17.53 -8.89
N TRP A 79 -8.88 17.54 -10.16
CA TRP A 79 -8.48 18.58 -11.10
C TRP A 79 -9.10 19.94 -10.74
N HIS A 80 -10.37 19.95 -10.32
CA HIS A 80 -11.14 21.14 -9.98
C HIS A 80 -11.12 21.50 -8.48
N SER A 81 -10.53 20.67 -7.63
CA SER A 81 -10.47 20.87 -6.18
C SER A 81 -9.68 22.12 -5.76
N ASP A 82 -9.94 22.63 -4.55
CA ASP A 82 -9.18 23.76 -4.00
C ASP A 82 -7.71 23.38 -3.73
N GLN A 83 -6.80 24.17 -4.30
CA GLN A 83 -5.34 24.04 -4.17
C GLN A 83 -4.71 25.26 -3.45
N SER A 84 -5.51 26.03 -2.72
CA SER A 84 -5.07 27.23 -2.01
C SER A 84 -4.07 26.97 -0.88
N GLY A 85 -4.03 25.74 -0.34
CA GLY A 85 -3.26 25.39 0.85
C GLY A 85 -3.82 25.98 2.15
N SER A 86 -5.05 26.47 2.13
CA SER A 86 -5.75 26.85 3.36
C SER A 86 -6.08 25.62 4.23
N PRO A 87 -6.40 25.79 5.53
CA PRO A 87 -6.83 24.69 6.39
C PRO A 87 -8.05 23.92 5.90
N GLU A 88 -8.86 24.50 4.99
CA GLU A 88 -10.06 23.87 4.42
C GLU A 88 -9.85 23.42 2.96
N ALA A 89 -8.67 23.65 2.38
CA ALA A 89 -8.37 23.25 1.00
C ALA A 89 -8.32 21.72 0.85
N THR A 90 -8.48 21.24 -0.38
CA THR A 90 -8.27 19.83 -0.72
C THR A 90 -6.78 19.50 -0.86
N GLY A 91 -5.97 20.47 -1.26
CA GLY A 91 -4.53 20.30 -1.39
C GLY A 91 -3.76 21.59 -1.57
N TYR A 92 -2.48 21.44 -1.92
CA TYR A 92 -1.53 22.53 -2.12
C TYR A 92 -0.36 22.06 -2.97
N GLN A 93 0.12 22.91 -3.89
CA GLN A 93 1.28 22.61 -4.75
C GLN A 93 1.11 21.31 -5.58
N GLY A 94 -0.12 20.96 -5.92
CA GLY A 94 -0.47 19.73 -6.63
C GLY A 94 -0.47 18.48 -5.75
N PHE A 95 -0.08 18.56 -4.48
CA PHE A 95 -0.30 17.51 -3.49
C PHE A 95 -1.67 17.66 -2.84
N TYR A 96 -2.09 16.62 -2.12
CA TYR A 96 -3.40 16.53 -1.50
C TYR A 96 -3.31 16.17 -0.02
N PHE A 97 -4.26 16.63 0.78
CA PHE A 97 -4.37 16.24 2.18
C PHE A 97 -4.76 14.77 2.30
N HIS A 98 -4.15 14.06 3.24
CA HIS A 98 -4.33 12.63 3.47
C HIS A 98 -5.81 12.25 3.53
N PHE A 99 -6.55 12.95 4.39
CA PHE A 99 -7.97 12.70 4.63
C PHE A 99 -8.83 13.89 4.22
N LEU A 100 -9.89 13.58 3.48
CA LEU A 100 -10.87 14.54 2.98
C LEU A 100 -12.28 14.14 3.42
N ASP A 101 -13.14 15.12 3.63
CA ASP A 101 -14.57 14.88 3.81
C ASP A 101 -15.16 14.26 2.54
N MET A 102 -15.95 13.20 2.72
CA MET A 102 -16.46 12.37 1.62
C MET A 102 -17.34 13.14 0.63
N GLU A 103 -18.00 14.21 1.06
CA GLU A 103 -18.95 14.96 0.24
C GLU A 103 -18.35 16.23 -0.33
N THR A 104 -17.65 16.99 0.52
CA THR A 104 -17.16 18.33 0.20
C THR A 104 -15.73 18.33 -0.32
N GLY A 105 -14.92 17.32 0.00
CA GLY A 105 -13.51 17.30 -0.35
C GLY A 105 -12.63 18.24 0.49
N VAL A 106 -13.17 18.75 1.60
CA VAL A 106 -12.45 19.59 2.56
C VAL A 106 -11.56 18.70 3.43
N ARG A 107 -10.34 19.16 3.75
CA ARG A 107 -9.43 18.48 4.68
C ARG A 107 -10.10 18.16 6.02
N VAL A 108 -9.91 16.94 6.53
CA VAL A 108 -10.39 16.54 7.86
C VAL A 108 -9.25 16.17 8.81
N TRP A 109 -9.56 16.13 10.10
CA TRP A 109 -8.68 15.73 11.20
C TRP A 109 -7.35 16.49 11.29
N GLN A 110 -7.28 17.69 10.71
CA GLN A 110 -6.03 18.45 10.56
C GLN A 110 -4.90 17.59 9.98
N SER A 111 -5.25 16.67 9.08
CA SER A 111 -4.32 15.77 8.43
C SER A 111 -3.26 16.53 7.65
N GLU A 112 -2.09 15.94 7.44
CA GLU A 112 -1.05 16.52 6.61
C GLU A 112 -1.40 16.42 5.13
N LEU A 113 -0.83 17.35 4.36
CA LEU A 113 -0.57 17.15 2.95
C LEU A 113 0.40 15.97 2.86
N SER A 114 -0.11 14.82 2.40
CA SER A 114 0.63 13.56 2.45
C SER A 114 1.33 13.31 1.13
N LEU A 115 2.67 13.32 1.18
CA LEU A 115 3.51 13.20 0.00
C LEU A 115 3.47 11.77 -0.56
N ILE A 116 3.41 10.77 0.33
CA ILE A 116 3.25 9.37 -0.06
C ILE A 116 1.86 9.08 -0.61
N ASP A 117 0.81 9.55 0.05
CA ASP A 117 -0.55 9.24 -0.39
C ASP A 117 -0.89 9.94 -1.70
N THR A 118 -0.31 11.13 -1.93
CA THR A 118 -0.33 11.76 -3.26
C THR A 118 0.37 10.88 -4.30
N ALA A 119 1.54 10.31 -3.99
CA ALA A 119 2.22 9.41 -4.93
C ALA A 119 1.39 8.14 -5.24
N LEU A 120 0.72 7.56 -4.23
CA LEU A 120 -0.17 6.41 -4.41
C LEU A 120 -1.40 6.79 -5.25
N LEU A 121 -2.01 7.96 -5.00
CA LEU A 121 -3.10 8.51 -5.82
C LEU A 121 -2.69 8.64 -7.29
N ILE A 122 -1.57 9.31 -7.53
CA ILE A 122 -1.03 9.56 -8.87
C ILE A 122 -0.66 8.24 -9.57
N ALA A 123 -0.08 7.28 -8.86
CA ALA A 123 0.20 5.96 -9.42
C ALA A 123 -1.07 5.26 -9.90
N GLY A 124 -2.16 5.36 -9.14
CA GLY A 124 -3.46 4.86 -9.57
C GLY A 124 -4.02 5.55 -10.80
N MET A 125 -3.92 6.88 -10.85
CA MET A 125 -4.34 7.66 -12.02
C MET A 125 -3.57 7.28 -13.28
N LEU A 126 -2.25 7.16 -13.18
CA LEU A 126 -1.38 6.78 -14.29
C LEU A 126 -1.60 5.33 -14.73
N THR A 127 -1.90 4.42 -13.78
CA THR A 127 -2.23 3.02 -14.07
C THR A 127 -3.52 2.95 -14.89
N ALA A 128 -4.58 3.63 -14.45
CA ALA A 128 -5.84 3.71 -15.19
C ALA A 128 -5.61 4.31 -16.58
N ALA A 129 -4.86 5.41 -16.69
CA ALA A 129 -4.55 6.04 -17.98
C ALA A 129 -3.72 5.16 -18.92
N THR A 130 -2.88 4.27 -18.39
CA THR A 130 -2.09 3.33 -19.19
C THR A 130 -2.96 2.20 -19.75
N TYR A 131 -3.94 1.72 -18.97
CA TYR A 131 -4.84 0.63 -19.37
C TYR A 131 -6.02 1.08 -20.23
N PHE A 132 -6.59 2.25 -19.94
CA PHE A 132 -7.70 2.83 -20.68
C PHE A 132 -7.18 3.64 -21.88
N ASP A 133 -6.79 2.94 -22.94
CA ASP A 133 -6.12 3.46 -24.14
C ASP A 133 -6.99 3.58 -25.40
N ALA A 134 -8.31 3.31 -25.31
CA ALA A 134 -9.20 3.38 -26.47
C ALA A 134 -9.31 4.80 -27.02
N SER A 135 -9.66 4.90 -28.31
CA SER A 135 -9.88 6.16 -29.03
C SER A 135 -11.30 6.71 -28.83
N THR A 136 -11.83 6.64 -27.61
CA THR A 136 -13.12 7.22 -27.23
C THR A 136 -12.91 8.58 -26.54
N PRO A 137 -13.89 9.51 -26.61
CA PRO A 137 -13.76 10.80 -25.93
C PRO A 137 -13.50 10.68 -24.42
N ALA A 138 -14.12 9.71 -23.75
CA ALA A 138 -13.97 9.51 -22.31
C ALA A 138 -12.57 9.00 -21.93
N GLU A 139 -12.02 8.02 -22.65
CA GLU A 139 -10.67 7.51 -22.36
C GLU A 139 -9.59 8.52 -22.77
N LEU A 140 -9.82 9.31 -23.83
CA LEU A 140 -8.95 10.45 -24.16
C LEU A 140 -8.89 11.47 -23.01
N GLU A 141 -10.04 11.89 -22.49
CA GLU A 141 -10.12 12.81 -21.35
C GLU A 141 -9.44 12.23 -20.10
N LEU A 142 -9.64 10.94 -19.81
CA LEU A 142 -9.02 10.24 -18.69
C LEU A 142 -7.50 10.33 -18.76
N ARG A 143 -6.91 10.03 -19.93
CA ARG A 143 -5.46 10.12 -20.14
C ARG A 143 -4.94 11.56 -20.01
N GLU A 144 -5.65 12.53 -20.56
CA GLU A 144 -5.30 13.95 -20.43
C GLU A 144 -5.35 14.44 -18.98
N LEU A 145 -6.37 14.06 -18.22
CA LEU A 145 -6.50 14.44 -16.81
C LEU A 145 -5.40 13.81 -15.95
N ALA A 146 -5.12 12.51 -16.13
CA ALA A 146 -4.06 11.83 -15.40
C ALA A 146 -2.68 12.48 -15.65
N GLU A 147 -2.37 12.82 -16.91
CA GLU A 147 -1.15 13.55 -17.26
C GLU A 147 -1.12 14.93 -16.59
N ARG A 148 -2.19 15.73 -16.71
CA ARG A 148 -2.25 17.06 -16.11
C ARG A 148 -2.13 17.05 -14.59
N LEU A 149 -2.76 16.09 -13.93
CA LEU A 149 -2.68 15.92 -12.48
C LEU A 149 -1.25 15.55 -12.05
N TYR A 150 -0.60 14.63 -12.76
CA TYR A 150 0.80 14.29 -12.52
C TYR A 150 1.74 15.49 -12.72
N LEU A 151 1.56 16.25 -13.81
CA LEU A 151 2.40 17.41 -14.13
C LEU A 151 2.20 18.59 -13.17
N ARG A 152 1.03 18.66 -12.51
CA ARG A 152 0.69 19.69 -11.50
C ARG A 152 1.48 19.51 -10.20
N VAL A 153 1.89 18.30 -9.86
CA VAL A 153 2.59 18.03 -8.60
C VAL A 153 3.97 18.69 -8.61
N ASP A 154 4.19 19.63 -7.68
CA ASP A 154 5.49 20.26 -7.51
C ASP A 154 6.41 19.39 -6.63
N TRP A 155 6.95 18.30 -7.20
CA TRP A 155 7.84 17.40 -6.44
C TRP A 155 9.05 18.15 -5.88
N ARG A 156 9.56 19.16 -6.59
CA ARG A 156 10.68 19.96 -6.09
C ARG A 156 10.34 20.71 -4.80
N TRP A 157 9.13 21.24 -4.67
CA TRP A 157 8.66 21.91 -3.45
C TRP A 157 8.67 20.98 -2.23
N ALA A 158 8.40 19.68 -2.41
CA ALA A 158 8.41 18.70 -1.33
C ALA A 158 9.82 18.39 -0.76
N GLN A 159 10.89 18.84 -1.42
CA GLN A 159 12.28 18.76 -0.94
C GLN A 159 12.70 20.00 -0.15
N TYR A 160 11.84 20.44 0.78
CA TYR A 160 11.98 21.61 1.65
C TYR A 160 13.38 22.28 1.72
N GLN A 161 14.25 21.84 2.65
CA GLN A 161 15.62 22.36 2.90
C GLN A 161 16.69 21.26 2.84
N GLY A 162 16.32 20.07 2.38
CA GLY A 162 17.18 18.89 2.37
C GLY A 162 17.20 18.20 1.02
N GLU A 163 18.05 17.19 0.92
CA GLU A 163 18.12 16.35 -0.28
C GLU A 163 16.97 15.33 -0.31
N THR A 164 16.48 14.90 0.85
CA THR A 164 15.36 13.97 1.00
C THR A 164 14.01 14.67 0.96
N VAL A 165 12.98 13.90 0.64
CA VAL A 165 11.59 14.34 0.65
C VAL A 165 11.08 14.45 2.09
N ALA A 166 10.30 15.48 2.40
CA ALA A 166 9.60 15.56 3.69
C ALA A 166 8.55 14.44 3.84
N GLN A 167 8.06 14.18 5.05
CA GLN A 167 6.91 13.26 5.21
C GLN A 167 5.58 13.93 4.84
N GLY A 168 5.43 15.20 5.21
CA GLY A 168 4.23 15.95 4.91
C GLY A 168 4.35 17.42 5.26
N TRP A 169 3.27 18.15 5.02
CA TRP A 169 3.17 19.58 5.29
C TRP A 169 1.79 19.92 5.86
N LYS A 170 1.72 20.90 6.76
CA LYS A 170 0.47 21.39 7.33
C LYS A 170 0.40 22.91 7.21
N PRO A 171 -0.77 23.50 6.89
CA PRO A 171 -1.00 24.94 6.91
C PRO A 171 -0.59 25.58 8.25
N GLU A 172 -0.77 24.85 9.34
CA GLU A 172 -0.55 25.35 10.69
C GLU A 172 0.93 25.48 11.07
N CYS A 173 1.79 24.60 10.56
CA CYS A 173 3.19 24.51 11.02
C CYS A 173 4.24 24.32 9.92
N GLY A 174 3.83 24.27 8.65
CA GLY A 174 4.74 24.02 7.54
C GLY A 174 5.11 22.54 7.40
N PHE A 175 6.34 22.27 6.97
CA PHE A 175 6.82 20.90 6.76
C PHE A 175 7.04 20.17 8.10
N LEU A 176 6.66 18.91 8.14
CA LEU A 176 6.90 18.03 9.29
C LEU A 176 8.40 17.74 9.41
N HIS A 177 8.95 17.87 10.62
CA HIS A 177 10.40 17.90 10.86
C HIS A 177 11.11 16.55 10.88
N TYR A 178 10.41 15.44 10.64
CA TYR A 178 11.04 14.12 10.52
C TYR A 178 11.33 13.85 9.04
N GLY A 179 12.62 13.85 8.70
CA GLY A 179 13.07 13.43 7.37
C GLY A 179 12.65 11.99 7.12
N TRP A 180 12.22 11.68 5.91
CA TRP A 180 11.89 10.31 5.58
C TRP A 180 13.18 9.54 5.33
N GLU A 181 13.56 8.67 6.25
CA GLU A 181 14.75 7.82 6.16
C GLU A 181 14.39 6.50 5.46
N GLY A 182 15.26 6.05 4.55
CA GLY A 182 15.17 4.72 3.96
C GLY A 182 15.69 3.64 4.93
N TYR A 183 15.32 2.37 4.81
CA TYR A 183 14.37 1.82 3.85
C TYR A 183 12.92 1.99 4.34
N SER A 184 12.07 2.52 3.47
CA SER A 184 10.64 2.73 3.71
C SER A 184 9.84 2.43 2.43
N GLU A 185 8.51 2.52 2.50
CA GLU A 185 7.57 2.29 1.40
C GLU A 185 7.72 3.28 0.23
N ALA A 186 8.57 4.29 0.38
CA ALA A 186 8.66 5.49 -0.45
C ALA A 186 9.31 5.31 -1.84
N ILE A 187 9.76 4.12 -2.27
CA ILE A 187 10.46 3.99 -3.56
C ILE A 187 9.61 4.56 -4.70
N LEU A 188 8.31 4.24 -4.74
CA LEU A 188 7.38 4.75 -5.74
C LEU A 188 7.32 6.28 -5.76
N LEU A 189 7.29 6.94 -4.58
CA LEU A 189 7.31 8.40 -4.48
C LEU A 189 8.57 8.96 -5.13
N TYR A 190 9.74 8.45 -4.76
CA TYR A 190 11.01 8.92 -5.34
C TYR A 190 11.06 8.69 -6.84
N VAL A 191 10.58 7.55 -7.33
CA VAL A 191 10.52 7.23 -8.76
C VAL A 191 9.59 8.19 -9.50
N LEU A 192 8.38 8.46 -9.00
CA LEU A 192 7.46 9.41 -9.63
C LEU A 192 8.04 10.82 -9.63
N GLY A 193 8.54 11.31 -8.50
CA GLY A 193 9.10 12.66 -8.43
C GLY A 193 10.37 12.84 -9.26
N LEU A 194 11.24 11.84 -9.35
CA LEU A 194 12.38 11.86 -10.28
C LEU A 194 11.95 11.75 -11.74
N GLY A 195 10.85 11.06 -12.01
CA GLY A 195 10.27 10.90 -13.36
C GLY A 195 9.59 12.17 -13.89
N SER A 196 9.39 13.20 -13.06
CA SER A 196 8.66 14.40 -13.46
C SER A 196 9.44 15.23 -14.50
N PRO A 197 8.78 15.73 -15.56
CA PRO A 197 9.39 16.65 -16.50
C PRO A 197 9.20 18.12 -16.12
N THR A 198 8.32 18.45 -15.17
CA THR A 198 8.00 19.83 -14.76
C THR A 198 8.73 20.23 -13.49
N HIS A 199 8.49 19.50 -12.41
CA HIS A 199 8.99 19.83 -11.07
C HIS A 199 9.76 18.65 -10.45
N PRO A 200 10.82 18.10 -11.08
CA PRO A 200 11.45 16.89 -10.58
C PRO A 200 12.17 17.08 -9.25
N PHE A 201 12.29 15.97 -8.51
CA PHE A 201 13.29 15.89 -7.44
C PHE A 201 14.70 16.08 -7.99
N THR A 202 15.64 16.52 -7.14
CA THR A 202 17.07 16.52 -7.49
C THR A 202 17.59 15.10 -7.74
N ALA A 203 18.58 14.96 -8.63
CA ALA A 203 19.23 13.68 -8.89
C ALA A 203 19.87 13.06 -7.62
N ALA A 204 20.28 13.88 -6.65
CA ALA A 204 20.84 13.42 -5.38
C ALA A 204 19.80 12.87 -4.38
N SER A 205 18.51 13.12 -4.60
CA SER A 205 17.47 12.84 -3.59
C SER A 205 17.35 11.37 -3.23
N PHE A 206 17.43 10.50 -4.24
CA PHE A 206 17.35 9.06 -4.04
C PHE A 206 18.60 8.53 -3.34
N GLU A 207 19.79 9.02 -3.70
CA GLU A 207 21.03 8.64 -3.02
C GLU A 207 20.99 9.06 -1.55
N ALA A 208 20.60 10.30 -1.26
CA ALA A 208 20.44 10.80 0.10
C ALA A 208 19.45 9.96 0.93
N TRP A 209 18.33 9.56 0.33
CA TRP A 209 17.34 8.69 0.97
C TRP A 209 17.87 7.29 1.29
N THR A 210 18.72 6.73 0.41
CA THR A 210 19.28 5.39 0.59
C THR A 210 20.38 5.30 1.65
N VAL A 211 20.89 6.44 2.16
CA VAL A 211 21.99 6.47 3.16
C VAL A 211 21.66 5.71 4.44
N THR A 212 20.40 5.69 4.85
CA THR A 212 19.97 5.03 6.09
C THR A 212 19.57 3.57 5.90
N TYR A 213 19.77 3.00 4.70
CA TYR A 213 19.50 1.59 4.44
C TYR A 213 20.31 0.66 5.36
N GLN A 214 19.61 -0.26 6.02
CA GLN A 214 20.20 -1.25 6.92
C GLN A 214 20.14 -2.63 6.28
N TRP A 215 21.31 -3.20 5.93
CA TRP A 215 21.41 -4.57 5.45
C TRP A 215 21.70 -5.50 6.62
N GLU A 216 20.74 -6.36 6.94
CA GLU A 216 20.76 -7.20 8.13
C GLU A 216 20.83 -8.68 7.76
N ASN A 217 21.36 -9.49 8.69
CA ASN A 217 21.26 -10.94 8.66
C ASN A 217 20.33 -11.41 9.78
N LEU A 218 19.09 -11.78 9.43
CA LEU A 218 18.11 -12.27 10.39
C LEU A 218 17.68 -13.69 10.02
N TYR A 219 17.79 -14.61 10.98
CA TYR A 219 17.39 -16.01 10.82
C TYR A 219 18.03 -16.72 9.62
N GLY A 220 19.23 -16.31 9.22
CA GLY A 220 19.95 -16.85 8.06
C GLY A 220 19.62 -16.17 6.73
N TYR A 221 18.84 -15.08 6.74
CA TYR A 221 18.51 -14.29 5.56
C TYR A 221 19.21 -12.93 5.58
N ASP A 222 20.00 -12.67 4.55
CA ASP A 222 20.59 -11.36 4.26
C ASP A 222 19.60 -10.52 3.44
N PHE A 223 19.15 -9.38 3.98
CA PHE A 223 18.19 -8.50 3.31
C PHE A 223 18.26 -7.06 3.81
N LEU A 224 17.74 -6.13 3.00
CA LEU A 224 17.48 -4.74 3.36
C LEU A 224 16.29 -4.72 4.32
N TYR A 225 16.56 -4.35 5.56
CA TYR A 225 15.62 -4.43 6.68
C TYR A 225 14.62 -3.27 6.69
N ALA A 226 13.37 -3.62 6.93
CA ALA A 226 12.34 -2.76 7.49
C ALA A 226 11.37 -3.65 8.28
N GLY A 227 10.94 -3.19 9.46
CA GLY A 227 10.18 -4.03 10.40
C GLY A 227 8.78 -4.41 9.88
N PRO A 228 7.90 -3.44 9.60
CA PRO A 228 6.58 -3.71 9.04
C PRO A 228 6.62 -4.26 7.62
N LEU A 229 5.81 -5.29 7.34
CA LEU A 229 5.87 -5.98 6.06
C LEU A 229 5.37 -5.12 4.88
N PHE A 230 4.43 -4.20 5.08
CA PHE A 230 3.90 -3.35 4.00
C PHE A 230 4.98 -2.51 3.28
N ILE A 231 6.05 -2.14 3.98
CA ILE A 231 7.20 -1.40 3.43
C ILE A 231 7.84 -2.16 2.26
N HIS A 232 7.88 -3.49 2.36
CA HIS A 232 8.41 -4.39 1.33
C HIS A 232 7.40 -4.66 0.19
N GLN A 233 6.18 -4.12 0.27
CA GLN A 233 5.06 -4.51 -0.60
C GLN A 233 4.49 -3.36 -1.41
N PHE A 234 4.32 -2.17 -0.83
CA PHE A 234 3.54 -1.09 -1.45
C PHE A 234 4.09 -0.66 -2.81
N SER A 235 5.39 -0.38 -2.89
CA SER A 235 6.01 -0.01 -4.18
C SER A 235 5.96 -1.14 -5.22
N HIS A 236 5.87 -2.41 -4.80
CA HIS A 236 5.76 -3.55 -5.70
C HIS A 236 4.40 -3.67 -6.38
N VAL A 237 3.37 -2.96 -5.94
CA VAL A 237 2.08 -2.94 -6.64
C VAL A 237 2.26 -2.46 -8.07
N TRP A 238 2.99 -1.35 -8.26
CA TRP A 238 3.15 -0.69 -9.56
C TRP A 238 4.52 -0.94 -10.21
N ILE A 239 5.57 -1.21 -9.43
CA ILE A 239 6.92 -1.38 -9.95
C ILE A 239 7.32 -2.87 -9.92
N ASP A 240 7.60 -3.42 -11.10
CA ASP A 240 8.21 -4.73 -11.22
C ASP A 240 9.70 -4.65 -10.88
N PHE A 241 10.08 -5.00 -9.65
CA PHE A 241 11.48 -4.92 -9.24
C PHE A 241 12.35 -6.10 -9.69
N ARG A 242 11.79 -7.11 -10.39
CA ARG A 242 12.56 -8.30 -10.80
C ARG A 242 13.64 -7.92 -11.80
N GLY A 243 14.89 -8.22 -11.44
CA GLY A 243 16.05 -8.01 -12.31
C GLY A 243 16.49 -6.54 -12.49
N ILE A 244 15.79 -5.57 -11.88
CA ILE A 244 16.22 -4.17 -11.85
C ILE A 244 16.85 -3.85 -10.49
N ARG A 245 17.96 -3.11 -10.50
CA ARG A 245 18.75 -2.85 -9.29
C ARG A 245 19.27 -1.44 -9.29
N ASP A 246 19.05 -0.72 -8.19
CA ASP A 246 19.71 0.56 -7.91
C ASP A 246 21.18 0.35 -7.53
N ARG A 247 21.86 1.40 -7.04
CA ARG A 247 23.25 1.28 -6.61
C ARG A 247 23.41 0.31 -5.44
N PHE A 248 22.61 0.47 -4.39
CA PHE A 248 22.75 -0.32 -3.17
C PHE A 248 22.50 -1.81 -3.44
N MET A 249 21.42 -2.15 -4.15
CA MET A 249 21.07 -3.55 -4.44
C MET A 249 22.08 -4.24 -5.35
N ARG A 250 22.76 -3.51 -6.26
CA ARG A 250 23.88 -4.06 -7.02
C ARG A 250 25.06 -4.44 -6.13
N GLU A 251 25.41 -3.61 -5.16
CA GLU A 251 26.49 -3.90 -4.20
C GLU A 251 26.17 -5.16 -3.38
N LYS A 252 24.90 -5.35 -3.01
CA LYS A 252 24.40 -6.55 -2.31
C LYS A 252 24.13 -7.75 -3.21
N ARG A 253 24.29 -7.61 -4.53
CA ARG A 253 23.96 -8.63 -5.54
C ARG A 253 22.53 -9.17 -5.41
N SER A 254 21.59 -8.32 -4.98
CA SER A 254 20.15 -8.61 -4.83
C SER A 254 19.33 -7.70 -5.73
N ASP A 255 18.03 -7.91 -5.81
CA ASP A 255 17.04 -6.90 -6.22
C ASP A 255 15.95 -6.77 -5.15
N TYR A 256 15.08 -5.77 -5.28
CA TYR A 256 14.01 -5.55 -4.29
C TYR A 256 12.96 -6.66 -4.30
N PHE A 257 12.76 -7.39 -5.39
CA PHE A 257 11.80 -8.51 -5.41
C PHE A 257 12.32 -9.68 -4.56
N GLU A 258 13.58 -10.07 -4.75
CA GLU A 258 14.23 -11.06 -3.91
C GLU A 258 14.35 -10.56 -2.46
N ASN A 259 14.57 -9.27 -2.24
CA ASN A 259 14.57 -8.68 -0.90
C ASN A 259 13.24 -8.88 -0.18
N SER A 260 12.13 -8.52 -0.83
CA SER A 260 10.79 -8.67 -0.26
C SER A 260 10.42 -10.13 -0.03
N ARG A 261 10.84 -11.04 -0.93
CA ARG A 261 10.74 -12.48 -0.70
C ARG A 261 11.45 -12.91 0.58
N ARG A 262 12.69 -12.46 0.82
CA ARG A 262 13.43 -12.75 2.07
C ARG A 262 12.76 -12.13 3.30
N ALA A 263 12.25 -10.90 3.19
CA ALA A 263 11.49 -10.27 4.27
C ALA A 263 10.25 -11.08 4.65
N THR A 264 9.52 -11.64 3.66
CA THR A 264 8.40 -12.56 3.89
C THR A 264 8.85 -13.82 4.65
N TYR A 265 9.98 -14.42 4.28
CA TYR A 265 10.52 -15.56 5.04
C TYR A 265 10.91 -15.18 6.47
N VAL A 266 11.54 -14.02 6.69
CA VAL A 266 11.90 -13.52 8.02
C VAL A 266 10.67 -13.34 8.92
N GLN A 267 9.55 -12.85 8.37
CA GLN A 267 8.27 -12.73 9.07
C GLN A 267 7.74 -14.10 9.54
N ARG A 268 7.75 -15.10 8.66
CA ARG A 268 7.37 -16.48 9.02
C ARG A 268 8.31 -17.06 10.07
N GLU A 269 9.62 -16.90 9.90
CA GLU A 269 10.64 -17.41 10.82
C GLU A 269 10.54 -16.78 12.22
N TYR A 270 10.17 -15.51 12.30
CA TYR A 270 9.88 -14.84 13.59
C TYR A 270 8.66 -15.46 14.27
N ALA A 271 7.56 -15.67 13.53
CA ALA A 271 6.35 -16.28 14.06
C ALA A 271 6.57 -17.73 14.54
N ILE A 272 7.41 -18.50 13.83
CA ILE A 272 7.79 -19.86 14.26
C ILE A 272 8.55 -19.83 15.60
N ARG A 273 9.44 -18.85 15.77
CA ARG A 273 10.21 -18.69 17.01
C ARG A 273 9.36 -18.19 18.16
N ASN A 274 8.37 -17.34 17.86
CA ASN A 274 7.37 -16.83 18.80
C ASN A 274 7.99 -16.37 20.14
N PRO A 275 8.87 -15.36 20.14
CA PRO A 275 9.67 -14.98 21.32
C PRO A 275 8.81 -14.52 22.51
N HIS A 276 7.55 -14.13 22.26
CA HIS A 276 6.58 -13.68 23.25
C HIS A 276 5.48 -14.72 23.53
N THR A 277 5.60 -15.93 22.99
CA THR A 277 4.67 -17.05 23.24
C THR A 277 3.21 -16.71 22.94
N PHE A 278 2.96 -15.86 21.93
CA PHE A 278 1.61 -15.49 21.49
C PHE A 278 0.85 -16.69 20.95
N MET A 279 -0.46 -16.73 21.20
CA MET A 279 -1.33 -17.70 20.56
C MET A 279 -1.51 -17.36 19.09
N GLY A 280 -1.61 -18.38 18.26
CA GLY A 280 -1.77 -18.24 16.80
C GLY A 280 -0.43 -18.28 16.07
N TYR A 281 0.64 -17.67 16.60
CA TYR A 281 1.93 -17.60 15.89
C TYR A 281 2.48 -18.98 15.57
N ALA A 282 2.64 -19.25 14.28
CA ALA A 282 3.04 -20.55 13.74
C ALA A 282 3.62 -20.38 12.34
N ASP A 283 3.99 -21.50 11.74
CA ASP A 283 4.58 -21.55 10.41
C ASP A 283 3.54 -21.29 9.29
N ASP A 284 2.25 -21.37 9.62
CA ASP A 284 1.07 -21.05 8.80
C ASP A 284 0.21 -19.92 9.39
N CYS A 285 0.76 -19.13 10.31
CA CYS A 285 0.06 -18.02 10.95
C CYS A 285 1.08 -16.97 11.40
N TRP A 286 1.34 -16.01 10.52
CA TRP A 286 2.43 -15.03 10.61
C TRP A 286 2.05 -13.77 9.82
N GLY A 287 2.85 -12.70 9.89
CA GLY A 287 2.67 -11.52 9.07
C GLY A 287 2.32 -10.29 9.89
N LEU A 288 3.35 -9.55 10.31
CA LEU A 288 3.21 -8.32 11.07
C LEU A 288 3.37 -7.11 10.15
N SER A 289 2.42 -6.19 10.27
CA SER A 289 2.39 -4.97 9.46
C SER A 289 1.64 -3.85 10.18
N ALA A 290 1.54 -2.69 9.54
CA ALA A 290 0.63 -1.65 9.98
C ALA A 290 -0.82 -2.10 9.86
N GLY A 291 -1.61 -1.81 10.87
CA GLY A 291 -3.01 -2.18 10.92
C GLY A 291 -3.58 -2.09 12.32
N GLU A 292 -4.85 -2.42 12.43
CA GLU A 292 -5.53 -2.45 13.73
C GLU A 292 -5.12 -3.65 14.58
N GLY A 293 -5.24 -3.46 15.87
CA GLY A 293 -5.20 -4.52 16.89
C GLY A 293 -6.15 -4.15 18.02
N PRO A 294 -6.29 -5.04 19.01
CA PRO A 294 -7.10 -4.75 20.18
C PRO A 294 -6.66 -3.44 20.85
N SER A 295 -7.61 -2.70 21.41
CA SER A 295 -7.33 -1.56 22.30
C SER A 295 -7.82 -1.91 23.68
N ALA A 296 -6.89 -2.22 24.58
CA ALA A 296 -7.19 -2.68 25.93
C ALA A 296 -6.02 -2.45 26.88
N GLU A 297 -6.34 -2.32 28.17
CA GLU A 297 -5.34 -2.32 29.24
C GLU A 297 -4.49 -3.59 29.20
N PRO A 298 -3.19 -3.53 29.56
CA PRO A 298 -2.32 -4.68 29.58
C PRO A 298 -2.89 -5.84 30.43
N ARG A 299 -2.81 -7.07 29.91
CA ARG A 299 -3.37 -8.27 30.56
C ARG A 299 -2.30 -9.33 30.78
N LEU A 300 -2.43 -10.07 31.87
CA LEU A 300 -1.62 -11.27 32.09
C LEU A 300 -2.20 -12.42 31.26
N ILE A 301 -1.54 -12.79 30.18
CA ILE A 301 -1.94 -13.89 29.29
C ILE A 301 -0.81 -14.92 29.30
N ARG A 302 -1.13 -16.16 29.69
CA ARG A 302 -0.17 -17.27 29.80
C ARG A 302 1.11 -16.92 30.58
N GLY A 303 0.99 -16.11 31.64
CA GLY A 303 2.11 -15.72 32.49
C GLY A 303 2.97 -14.57 31.94
N GLN A 304 2.62 -13.99 30.79
CA GLN A 304 3.27 -12.80 30.24
C GLN A 304 2.33 -11.59 30.29
N GLN A 305 2.89 -10.42 30.61
CA GLN A 305 2.13 -9.18 30.59
C GLN A 305 2.08 -8.64 29.16
N GLN A 306 0.98 -8.88 28.48
CA GLN A 306 0.76 -8.50 27.10
C GLN A 306 0.16 -7.10 27.01
N ARG A 307 0.76 -6.25 26.20
CA ARG A 307 0.26 -4.92 25.84
C ARG A 307 -0.48 -5.01 24.52
N PHE A 308 -1.46 -4.14 24.30
CA PHE A 308 -2.19 -4.04 23.04
C PHE A 308 -2.09 -2.60 22.53
N PHE A 309 -1.77 -2.44 21.26
CA PHE A 309 -1.39 -1.13 20.73
C PHE A 309 -2.52 -0.38 20.02
N GLY A 310 -3.70 -0.99 19.84
CA GLY A 310 -4.69 -0.46 18.92
C GLY A 310 -4.13 -0.44 17.49
N TYR A 311 -4.22 0.69 16.80
CA TYR A 311 -3.54 0.87 15.52
C TYR A 311 -2.03 1.07 15.71
N ALA A 312 -1.21 0.24 15.06
CA ALA A 312 0.24 0.33 15.15
C ALA A 312 0.94 -0.24 13.91
N ALA A 313 2.10 0.33 13.57
CA ALA A 313 3.03 -0.21 12.57
C ALA A 313 3.82 -1.39 13.16
N ARG A 314 3.19 -2.57 13.24
CA ARG A 314 3.83 -3.78 13.80
C ARG A 314 4.91 -4.29 12.86
N GLY A 315 5.98 -4.84 13.42
CA GLY A 315 7.13 -5.26 12.63
C GLY A 315 8.09 -6.15 13.38
N VAL A 316 8.79 -7.02 12.66
CA VAL A 316 9.70 -8.01 13.24
C VAL A 316 11.16 -7.66 12.97
N PRO A 317 12.11 -8.04 13.83
CA PRO A 317 11.93 -8.43 15.22
C PRO A 317 12.02 -7.24 16.18
N TYR A 318 12.33 -6.03 15.67
CA TYR A 318 12.63 -4.85 16.49
C TYR A 318 11.45 -3.88 16.61
N GLY A 319 10.31 -4.17 15.98
CA GLY A 319 9.13 -3.31 16.00
C GLY A 319 8.12 -3.67 17.09
N PRO A 320 7.01 -2.91 17.21
CA PRO A 320 5.89 -3.28 18.05
C PRO A 320 5.33 -4.65 17.66
N ASP A 321 5.10 -5.50 18.66
CA ASP A 321 4.47 -6.80 18.52
C ASP A 321 3.57 -7.07 19.73
N ASP A 322 2.27 -7.21 19.48
CA ASP A 322 1.26 -7.57 20.47
C ASP A 322 0.51 -8.86 20.10
N GLY A 323 1.09 -9.69 19.22
CA GLY A 323 0.48 -10.94 18.75
C GLY A 323 -0.62 -10.74 17.71
N THR A 324 -0.78 -9.53 17.16
CA THR A 324 -1.73 -9.26 16.07
C THR A 324 -1.10 -9.53 14.70
N ILE A 325 -1.83 -10.21 13.83
CA ILE A 325 -1.46 -10.55 12.46
C ILE A 325 -2.28 -9.71 11.48
N ALA A 326 -1.64 -9.23 10.41
CA ALA A 326 -2.30 -8.53 9.31
C ALA A 326 -2.55 -9.50 8.15
N GLY A 327 -3.79 -9.99 8.01
CA GLY A 327 -4.18 -10.96 6.99
C GLY A 327 -3.85 -10.50 5.57
N THR A 328 -4.10 -9.23 5.28
CA THR A 328 -3.75 -8.61 3.99
C THR A 328 -2.27 -8.66 3.66
N SER A 329 -1.39 -8.42 4.63
CA SER A 329 0.06 -8.44 4.36
C SER A 329 0.56 -9.85 4.02
N ILE A 330 -0.14 -10.90 4.49
CA ILE A 330 0.11 -12.27 4.05
C ILE A 330 -0.32 -12.42 2.58
N MET A 331 -1.54 -12.01 2.24
CA MET A 331 -2.06 -12.11 0.87
C MET A 331 -1.21 -11.32 -0.12
N ALA A 332 -0.79 -10.10 0.23
CA ALA A 332 0.08 -9.28 -0.59
C ALA A 332 1.46 -9.93 -0.82
N SER A 333 1.90 -10.81 0.08
CA SER A 333 3.15 -11.56 -0.08
C SER A 333 3.06 -12.73 -1.07
N LEU A 334 1.86 -13.07 -1.56
CA LEU A 334 1.64 -14.17 -2.50
C LEU A 334 2.50 -14.03 -3.76
N ALA A 335 2.71 -12.79 -4.21
CA ALA A 335 3.53 -12.46 -5.37
C ALA A 335 5.02 -12.82 -5.19
N PHE A 336 5.50 -12.94 -3.94
CA PHE A 336 6.92 -13.17 -3.63
C PHE A 336 7.22 -14.61 -3.22
N ALA A 337 6.37 -15.20 -2.38
CA ALA A 337 6.63 -16.49 -1.75
C ALA A 337 5.37 -17.36 -1.62
N PRO A 338 4.73 -17.74 -2.75
CA PRO A 338 3.46 -18.46 -2.74
C PRO A 338 3.51 -19.79 -1.96
N GLU A 339 4.66 -20.43 -1.91
CA GLU A 339 4.89 -21.69 -1.20
C GLU A 339 4.75 -21.60 0.33
N ILE A 340 4.96 -20.43 0.94
CA ILE A 340 4.72 -20.20 2.38
C ILE A 340 3.45 -19.39 2.66
N VAL A 341 3.00 -18.62 1.67
CA VAL A 341 1.79 -17.79 1.77
C VAL A 341 0.52 -18.63 1.62
N LEU A 342 0.44 -19.51 0.62
CA LEU A 342 -0.76 -20.32 0.40
C LEU A 342 -1.14 -21.21 1.60
N PRO A 343 -0.20 -21.87 2.30
CA PRO A 343 -0.52 -22.54 3.57
C PRO A 343 -1.10 -21.60 4.62
N ALA A 344 -0.52 -20.42 4.82
CA ALA A 344 -0.99 -19.45 5.80
C ALA A 344 -2.38 -18.89 5.45
N MET A 345 -2.61 -18.60 4.17
CA MET A 345 -3.93 -18.20 3.68
C MET A 345 -4.98 -19.28 3.94
N ARG A 346 -4.68 -20.55 3.66
CA ARG A 346 -5.61 -21.66 3.93
C ARG A 346 -5.97 -21.76 5.41
N ASN A 347 -4.99 -21.58 6.30
CA ASN A 347 -5.22 -21.60 7.74
C ASN A 347 -6.18 -20.46 8.15
N LEU A 348 -5.89 -19.22 7.73
CA LEU A 348 -6.71 -18.05 8.08
C LEU A 348 -8.07 -18.02 7.38
N TYR A 349 -8.20 -18.62 6.21
CA TYR A 349 -9.45 -18.69 5.45
C TYR A 349 -10.53 -19.50 6.19
N HIS A 350 -10.12 -20.50 6.99
CA HIS A 350 -10.99 -21.39 7.76
C HIS A 350 -11.08 -21.03 9.25
N VAL A 351 -10.58 -19.86 9.67
CA VAL A 351 -10.83 -19.35 11.02
C VAL A 351 -12.34 -19.20 11.22
N ASP A 352 -12.85 -19.61 12.38
CA ASP A 352 -14.29 -19.61 12.69
C ASP A 352 -14.83 -18.17 12.74
N THR A 353 -15.37 -17.73 11.61
CA THR A 353 -15.98 -16.42 11.38
C THR A 353 -17.33 -16.59 10.70
N PRO A 354 -18.25 -15.60 10.79
CA PRO A 354 -19.57 -15.69 10.17
C PRO A 354 -19.55 -16.01 8.66
N HIS A 355 -18.48 -15.61 7.96
CA HIS A 355 -18.19 -15.95 6.57
C HIS A 355 -16.72 -16.36 6.43
N GLU A 356 -16.41 -17.30 5.52
CA GLU A 356 -15.03 -17.70 5.23
C GLU A 356 -14.22 -16.50 4.70
N GLY A 357 -12.92 -16.46 5.02
CA GLY A 357 -12.01 -15.42 4.51
C GLY A 357 -12.11 -14.05 5.19
N VAL A 358 -13.09 -13.82 6.08
CA VAL A 358 -13.23 -12.54 6.83
C VAL A 358 -11.94 -12.17 7.58
N ALA A 359 -11.28 -13.16 8.19
CA ALA A 359 -10.02 -12.93 8.89
C ALA A 359 -8.93 -12.39 7.95
N LEU A 360 -8.87 -12.88 6.70
CA LEU A 360 -7.89 -12.41 5.72
C LEU A 360 -8.14 -10.96 5.30
N HIS A 361 -9.41 -10.55 5.17
CA HIS A 361 -9.77 -9.17 4.80
C HIS A 361 -9.67 -8.16 5.94
N ALA A 362 -9.67 -8.63 7.19
CA ALA A 362 -9.56 -7.76 8.35
C ALA A 362 -8.18 -7.12 8.45
N SER A 363 -8.14 -5.90 8.98
CA SER A 363 -6.88 -5.17 9.20
C SER A 363 -5.99 -5.84 10.26
N GLY A 364 -6.59 -6.58 11.19
CA GLY A 364 -5.88 -7.30 12.23
C GLY A 364 -6.65 -8.48 12.80
N ILE A 365 -5.91 -9.53 13.15
CA ILE A 365 -6.39 -10.73 13.84
C ILE A 365 -5.49 -10.96 15.06
N ASN A 366 -6.06 -11.12 16.25
CA ASN A 366 -5.31 -11.41 17.47
C ASN A 366 -5.93 -12.58 18.23
N ALA A 367 -5.35 -13.77 18.07
CA ALA A 367 -5.80 -14.95 18.79
C ALA A 367 -5.50 -14.87 20.29
N SER A 368 -4.46 -14.13 20.71
CA SER A 368 -4.07 -14.00 22.12
C SER A 368 -5.07 -13.21 22.96
N PHE A 369 -5.78 -12.25 22.36
CA PHE A 369 -6.64 -11.30 23.08
C PHE A 369 -7.78 -11.96 23.88
N ASN A 370 -8.41 -12.96 23.30
CA ASN A 370 -9.63 -13.61 23.81
C ASN A 370 -9.37 -15.00 24.39
N ALA A 371 -8.17 -15.24 24.93
CA ALA A 371 -7.73 -16.56 25.41
C ALA A 371 -8.63 -17.25 26.46
N ALA A 372 -9.63 -16.55 27.00
CA ALA A 372 -10.58 -17.05 27.99
C ALA A 372 -11.98 -17.42 27.41
N GLY A 373 -12.24 -17.25 26.10
CA GLY A 373 -13.59 -17.37 25.50
C GLY A 373 -13.65 -17.81 24.03
N ASP A 374 -12.66 -18.58 23.57
CA ASP A 374 -12.60 -19.37 22.33
C ASP A 374 -12.62 -18.67 20.95
N ALA A 375 -13.07 -17.42 20.79
CA ALA A 375 -13.02 -16.73 19.48
C ALA A 375 -11.84 -15.75 19.36
N CYS A 376 -11.06 -15.79 18.27
CA CYS A 376 -9.99 -14.79 18.04
C CYS A 376 -10.57 -13.37 17.95
N TRP A 377 -9.78 -12.36 18.34
CA TRP A 377 -10.16 -10.97 18.06
C TRP A 377 -9.91 -10.67 16.58
N ILE A 378 -10.87 -10.02 15.94
CA ILE A 378 -10.79 -9.58 14.55
C ILE A 378 -11.17 -8.10 14.51
N SER A 379 -10.37 -7.32 13.79
CA SER A 379 -10.61 -5.89 13.57
C SER A 379 -12.01 -5.64 13.03
N GLU A 380 -12.67 -4.63 13.59
CA GLU A 380 -13.97 -4.17 13.11
C GLU A 380 -13.79 -3.28 11.87
N GLY A 381 -14.46 -3.63 10.78
CA GLY A 381 -14.38 -2.90 9.53
C GLY A 381 -13.21 -3.32 8.66
N GLU A 382 -13.33 -3.01 7.37
CA GLU A 382 -12.32 -3.28 6.34
C GLU A 382 -11.69 -1.95 5.95
N PHE A 383 -10.39 -1.95 5.67
CA PHE A 383 -9.63 -0.76 5.27
C PHE A 383 -9.35 -0.80 3.77
N GLY A 384 -9.51 0.32 3.09
CA GLY A 384 -9.40 0.39 1.63
C GLY A 384 -8.00 0.11 1.10
N LEU A 385 -6.96 0.50 1.83
CA LEU A 385 -5.57 0.15 1.48
C LEU A 385 -5.37 -1.36 1.53
N ASP A 386 -5.94 -2.00 2.55
CA ASP A 386 -5.82 -3.43 2.74
C ASP A 386 -6.53 -4.20 1.61
N GLN A 387 -7.73 -3.77 1.24
CA GLN A 387 -8.48 -4.37 0.14
C GLN A 387 -7.79 -4.13 -1.21
N GLY A 388 -7.24 -2.94 -1.44
CA GLY A 388 -6.47 -2.62 -2.63
C GLY A 388 -5.23 -3.48 -2.79
N MET A 389 -4.43 -3.61 -1.72
CA MET A 389 -3.26 -4.49 -1.72
C MET A 389 -3.65 -5.94 -2.07
N THR A 390 -4.77 -6.43 -1.53
CA THR A 390 -5.30 -7.76 -1.82
C THR A 390 -5.61 -7.94 -3.31
N VAL A 391 -6.41 -7.03 -3.90
CA VAL A 391 -6.79 -7.10 -5.32
C VAL A 391 -5.55 -7.09 -6.22
N LEU A 392 -4.66 -6.13 -6.00
CA LEU A 392 -3.57 -5.82 -6.93
C LEU A 392 -2.41 -6.82 -6.84
N MET A 393 -2.07 -7.28 -5.63
CA MET A 393 -0.95 -8.23 -5.46
C MET A 393 -1.35 -9.66 -5.80
N ILE A 394 -2.62 -10.06 -5.57
CA ILE A 394 -3.13 -11.31 -6.14
C ILE A 394 -3.10 -11.24 -7.67
N GLU A 395 -3.49 -10.10 -8.27
CA GLU A 395 -3.43 -9.96 -9.73
C GLU A 395 -2.00 -10.03 -10.27
N ASN A 396 -1.05 -9.36 -9.61
CA ASN A 396 0.36 -9.43 -9.99
C ASN A 396 0.91 -10.86 -9.92
N TYR A 397 0.48 -11.65 -8.93
CA TYR A 397 0.81 -13.07 -8.85
C TYR A 397 0.22 -13.88 -10.02
N ARG A 398 -1.03 -13.61 -10.40
CA ARG A 398 -1.76 -14.39 -11.42
C ARG A 398 -1.31 -14.08 -12.84
N SER A 399 -1.25 -12.79 -13.19
CA SER A 399 -1.03 -12.32 -14.57
C SER A 399 0.13 -11.33 -14.68
N GLY A 400 0.50 -10.68 -13.57
CA GLY A 400 1.45 -9.58 -13.59
C GLY A 400 0.91 -8.32 -14.25
N LEU A 401 -0.42 -8.13 -14.32
CA LEU A 401 -1.06 -7.02 -15.03
C LEU A 401 -0.50 -5.65 -14.61
N LEU A 402 -0.46 -5.34 -13.31
CA LEU A 402 -0.02 -4.03 -12.83
C LEU A 402 1.48 -3.83 -13.11
N TRP A 403 2.29 -4.87 -12.97
CA TRP A 403 3.68 -4.87 -13.41
C TRP A 403 3.82 -4.60 -14.91
N GLN A 404 2.99 -5.21 -15.76
CA GLN A 404 3.02 -4.95 -17.20
C GLN A 404 2.68 -3.49 -17.52
N LEU A 405 1.64 -2.93 -16.91
CA LEU A 405 1.25 -1.53 -17.04
C LEU A 405 2.37 -0.60 -16.55
N GLY A 406 2.95 -0.89 -15.37
CA GLY A 406 4.06 -0.12 -14.82
C GLY A 406 5.28 -0.09 -15.73
N ARG A 407 5.61 -1.22 -16.37
CA ARG A 407 6.73 -1.29 -17.35
C ARG A 407 6.50 -0.44 -18.59
N GLN A 408 5.25 -0.21 -18.99
CA GLN A 408 4.90 0.64 -20.14
C GLN A 408 4.99 2.15 -19.81
N SER A 409 4.96 2.51 -18.52
CA SER A 409 5.03 3.90 -18.08
C SER A 409 6.41 4.52 -18.31
N LYS A 410 6.48 5.47 -19.25
CA LYS A 410 7.69 6.27 -19.50
C LYS A 410 8.11 7.09 -18.28
N ILE A 411 7.15 7.48 -17.44
CA ILE A 411 7.38 8.19 -16.17
C ILE A 411 8.18 7.30 -15.22
N LEU A 412 7.70 6.09 -14.96
CA LEU A 412 8.38 5.15 -14.06
C LEU A 412 9.76 4.76 -14.61
N GLN A 413 9.87 4.48 -15.91
CA GLN A 413 11.17 4.18 -16.54
C GLN A 413 12.16 5.34 -16.36
N THR A 414 11.73 6.58 -16.59
CA THR A 414 12.59 7.76 -16.44
C THR A 414 13.01 7.96 -14.99
N GLY A 415 12.05 7.85 -14.06
CA GLY A 415 12.29 7.94 -12.63
C GLY A 415 13.27 6.89 -12.12
N LEU A 416 13.06 5.62 -12.48
CA LEU A 416 13.95 4.50 -12.12
C LEU A 416 15.36 4.71 -12.65
N ARG A 417 15.53 5.09 -13.93
CA ARG A 417 16.86 5.38 -14.49
C ARG A 417 17.54 6.54 -13.78
N ARG A 418 16.79 7.59 -13.41
CA ARG A 418 17.31 8.74 -12.64
C ARG A 418 17.64 8.39 -11.18
N ALA A 419 16.92 7.44 -10.58
CA ALA A 419 17.25 6.83 -9.29
C ALA A 419 18.44 5.85 -9.37
N GLY A 420 19.03 5.67 -10.57
CA GLY A 420 20.20 4.83 -10.77
C GLY A 420 19.89 3.33 -10.89
N PHE A 421 18.63 2.95 -11.11
CA PHE A 421 18.25 1.57 -11.43
C PHE A 421 18.75 1.16 -12.82
N LYS A 422 19.19 -0.09 -12.95
CA LYS A 422 19.66 -0.71 -14.20
C LYS A 422 19.31 -2.19 -14.24
N GLY A 423 19.32 -2.78 -15.43
CA GLY A 423 19.10 -4.21 -15.67
C GLY A 423 17.65 -4.55 -16.00
N GLY A 424 17.32 -5.85 -16.06
CA GLY A 424 15.95 -6.31 -16.23
C GLY A 424 15.26 -5.74 -17.46
N TRP A 425 14.10 -5.13 -17.24
CA TRP A 425 13.24 -4.55 -18.27
C TRP A 425 13.49 -3.05 -18.53
N LEU A 426 14.44 -2.43 -17.82
CA LEU A 426 14.76 -0.99 -17.90
C LEU A 426 15.74 -0.62 -19.01
#